data_AF-A0A6P2AQJ0-F1
#
_entry.id   AF-A0A6P2AQJ0-F1
#
_cell.length_a   1.000
_cell.length_b   1.000
_cell.length_c   1.000
_cell.angle_alpha   90.00
_cell.angle_beta   90.00
_cell.angle_gamma   90.00
#
_symmetry.space_group_name_H-M   'P 1'
#
loop_
_entity.id
_entity.type
_entity.pdbx_description
1 polymer ?
#
loop_
_entity_poly.entity_id
_entity_poly.type
_entity_poly.pdbx_seq_one_letter_code
_entity_poly.pdbx_strand_id
1 'polypeptide(L)'
;MRSPQTPFLDHFILGFLTFGVGLGLGLLLHRQITPAVVTGVITVPVGYGTALVTELRHRQRDRHQRNSLRHQIHGLQAQRQTLHQAVNAALQTQGEVEHNLQSLELERDRLLDRIAELHQYRNELIHELQQIQPPTYSQSLNAPPPPDPLAQQQQEQYLQRLNQAIEVAQTDILDQQEALDALQGEQVELQQIKATLQQETAQLRHSLSRLKNQRDDLDGVVTDLKAAAAQLEPELATLQHTEAELQERLTSLQQEQDALIPALTVLHNQQQELLAQIKHQETILKARQEAYGDLEAKYTQLQGALRQEQDHLIATQTQVTTLEQELAALQQPELPDRLYALASEWHEFLHTLTRSDRAAIRAILAQDETEVKTISTAAGLTVADLIESLNEKAVMTLGDLLLDFDDKTGLLTMNEDYAVILSGSVAILFTELLALGDEP
;
A
#
# COMPACT_ATOMS: atom_id res chain seq x y z
N MET A 1 10.76 -31.15 33.31
CA MET A 1 10.36 -31.05 31.89
C MET A 1 9.16 -30.13 31.78
N ARG A 2 9.41 -28.82 31.63
CA ARG A 2 8.44 -27.79 31.21
C ARG A 2 9.15 -27.07 30.08
N SER A 3 8.54 -27.04 28.91
CA SER A 3 9.06 -26.32 27.74
C SER A 3 9.19 -24.83 28.05
N PRO A 4 10.28 -24.16 27.67
CA PRO A 4 10.33 -22.71 27.67
C PRO A 4 9.41 -22.22 26.55
N GLN A 5 8.20 -21.82 26.89
CA GLN A 5 7.33 -21.09 25.98
C GLN A 5 8.04 -19.78 25.62
N THR A 6 8.33 -19.60 24.34
CA THR A 6 9.00 -18.41 23.81
C THR A 6 8.04 -17.22 23.93
N PRO A 7 8.28 -16.26 24.85
CA PRO A 7 7.35 -15.15 25.06
C PRO A 7 7.21 -14.30 23.79
N PHE A 8 8.17 -14.35 22.88
CA PHE A 8 8.14 -13.57 21.63
C PHE A 8 6.96 -13.92 20.73
N LEU A 9 6.64 -15.21 20.57
CA LEU A 9 5.56 -15.64 19.67
C LEU A 9 4.19 -15.27 20.25
N ASP A 10 4.02 -15.43 21.56
CA ASP A 10 2.79 -15.04 22.27
C ASP A 10 2.55 -13.52 22.18
N HIS A 11 3.60 -12.70 22.24
CA HIS A 11 3.47 -11.24 22.13
C HIS A 11 3.30 -10.77 20.67
N PHE A 12 3.85 -11.49 19.68
CA PHE A 12 3.62 -11.20 18.25
C PHE A 12 2.19 -11.52 17.83
N ILE A 13 1.66 -12.66 18.30
CA ILE A 13 0.26 -13.04 18.12
C ILE A 13 -0.64 -12.04 18.83
N LEU A 14 -0.31 -11.63 20.07
CA LEU A 14 -1.08 -10.61 20.79
C LEU A 14 -1.06 -9.25 20.08
N GLY A 15 0.07 -8.85 19.49
CA GLY A 15 0.21 -7.64 18.68
C GLY A 15 -0.67 -7.66 17.43
N PHE A 16 -0.70 -8.78 16.71
CA PHE A 16 -1.59 -8.97 15.56
C PHE A 16 -3.07 -9.01 15.98
N LEU A 17 -3.39 -9.64 17.11
CA LEU A 17 -4.75 -9.75 17.63
C LEU A 17 -5.28 -8.39 18.11
N THR A 18 -4.44 -7.60 18.78
CA THR A 18 -4.79 -6.23 19.23
C THR A 18 -4.85 -5.24 18.07
N PHE A 19 -4.00 -5.39 17.05
CA PHE A 19 -4.12 -4.65 15.79
C PHE A 19 -5.42 -5.00 15.06
N GLY A 20 -5.76 -6.28 14.94
CA GLY A 20 -7.00 -6.76 14.33
C GLY A 20 -8.25 -6.29 15.08
N VAL A 21 -8.23 -6.34 16.42
CA VAL A 21 -9.34 -5.87 17.27
C VAL A 21 -9.45 -4.34 17.23
N GLY A 22 -8.33 -3.61 17.24
CA GLY A 22 -8.32 -2.14 17.15
C GLY A 22 -8.77 -1.63 15.78
N LEU A 23 -8.35 -2.29 14.70
CA LEU A 23 -8.77 -1.99 13.33
C LEU A 23 -10.25 -2.36 13.11
N GLY A 24 -10.68 -3.50 13.66
CA GLY A 24 -12.06 -3.95 13.67
C GLY A 24 -12.98 -2.99 14.42
N LEU A 25 -12.64 -2.59 15.64
CA LEU A 25 -13.42 -1.60 16.40
C LEU A 25 -13.41 -0.22 15.72
N GLY A 26 -12.28 0.21 15.15
CA GLY A 26 -12.17 1.49 14.44
C GLY A 26 -13.05 1.57 13.20
N LEU A 27 -13.12 0.48 12.43
CA LEU A 27 -14.03 0.35 11.27
C LEU A 27 -15.50 0.32 11.70
N LEU A 28 -15.81 -0.33 12.83
CA LEU A 28 -17.18 -0.48 13.33
C LEU A 28 -17.74 0.79 13.98
N LEU A 29 -16.90 1.58 14.66
CA LEU A 29 -17.36 2.78 15.39
C LEU A 29 -17.39 4.07 14.56
N HIS A 30 -16.50 4.26 13.58
CA HIS A 30 -16.33 5.59 12.97
C HIS A 30 -16.64 5.69 11.48
N ARG A 31 -16.76 4.58 10.73
CA ARG A 31 -17.00 4.57 9.26
C ARG A 31 -16.08 5.48 8.41
N GLN A 32 -15.09 6.11 9.03
CA GLN A 32 -14.09 6.97 8.43
C GLN A 32 -12.76 6.24 8.52
N ILE A 33 -12.17 5.97 7.36
CA ILE A 33 -10.97 5.13 7.20
C ILE A 33 -9.73 5.84 7.76
N THR A 34 -9.71 7.18 7.69
CA THR A 34 -8.56 8.02 8.06
C THR A 34 -8.16 7.93 9.54
N PRO A 35 -9.07 8.08 10.54
CA PRO A 35 -8.68 7.96 11.94
C PRO A 35 -8.24 6.54 12.33
N ALA A 36 -8.84 5.49 11.75
CA ALA A 36 -8.48 4.10 12.07
C ALA A 36 -7.05 3.72 11.61
N VAL A 37 -6.62 4.24 10.45
CA VAL A 37 -5.25 4.04 9.94
C VAL A 37 -4.24 4.80 10.81
N VAL A 38 -4.56 6.00 11.26
CA VAL A 38 -3.67 6.78 12.16
C VAL A 38 -3.48 6.07 13.49
N THR A 39 -4.54 5.50 14.08
CA THR A 39 -4.41 4.72 15.33
C THR A 39 -3.58 3.46 15.10
N GLY A 40 -3.76 2.75 13.97
CA GLY A 40 -2.94 1.58 13.62
C GLY A 40 -1.45 1.92 13.42
N VAL A 41 -1.15 3.02 12.73
CA VAL A 41 0.23 3.49 12.46
C VAL A 41 0.94 3.97 13.72
N ILE A 42 0.23 4.53 14.70
CA ILE A 42 0.83 4.95 15.99
C ILE A 42 1.07 3.74 16.91
N THR A 43 0.23 2.70 16.83
CA THR A 43 0.30 1.56 17.75
C THR A 43 1.47 0.62 17.43
N VAL A 44 1.84 0.46 16.15
CA VAL A 44 2.95 -0.42 15.73
C VAL A 44 4.33 0.05 16.24
N PRO A 45 4.72 1.34 16.12
CA PRO A 45 5.97 1.86 16.68
C PRO A 45 6.01 1.80 18.21
N VAL A 46 4.88 2.04 18.89
CA VAL A 46 4.79 1.95 20.34
C VAL A 46 4.98 0.50 20.81
N GLY A 47 4.34 -0.46 20.13
CA GLY A 47 4.54 -1.89 20.37
C GLY A 47 6.00 -2.31 20.21
N TYR A 48 6.64 -1.92 19.09
CA TYR A 48 8.06 -2.20 18.85
C TYR A 48 8.99 -1.53 19.86
N GLY A 49 8.70 -0.28 20.24
CA GLY A 49 9.46 0.46 21.25
C GLY A 49 9.42 -0.22 22.61
N THR A 50 8.26 -0.73 23.02
CA THR A 50 8.15 -1.47 24.28
C THR A 50 8.92 -2.80 24.26
N ALA A 51 8.95 -3.51 23.13
CA ALA A 51 9.72 -4.74 22.94
C ALA A 51 11.24 -4.50 22.96
N LEU A 52 11.72 -3.42 22.34
CA LEU A 52 13.14 -3.03 22.37
C LEU A 52 13.60 -2.66 23.77
N VAL A 53 12.76 -1.95 24.53
CA VAL A 53 13.07 -1.56 25.92
C VAL A 53 13.09 -2.78 26.85
N THR A 54 12.21 -3.77 26.65
CA THR A 54 12.22 -5.00 27.45
C THR A 54 13.43 -5.87 27.12
N GLU A 55 13.81 -6.00 25.84
CA GLU A 55 15.01 -6.72 25.37
C GLU A 55 16.30 -6.09 25.94
N LEU A 56 16.42 -4.75 25.90
CA LEU A 56 17.57 -4.03 26.46
C LEU A 56 17.66 -4.20 27.99
N ARG A 57 16.53 -4.13 28.70
CA ARG A 57 16.49 -4.40 30.14
C ARG A 57 16.86 -5.85 30.47
N HIS A 58 16.49 -6.80 29.62
CA HIS A 58 16.87 -8.20 29.79
C HIS A 58 18.38 -8.39 29.64
N ARG A 59 18.97 -7.86 28.56
CA ARG A 59 20.43 -7.89 28.36
C ARG A 59 21.20 -7.21 29.48
N GLN A 60 20.67 -6.12 30.03
CA GLN A 60 21.30 -5.42 31.15
C GLN A 60 21.26 -6.25 32.43
N ARG A 61 20.13 -6.93 32.73
CA ARG A 61 20.03 -7.87 33.85
C ARG A 61 20.98 -9.05 33.70
N ASP A 62 21.09 -9.61 32.50
CA ASP A 62 22.01 -10.72 32.22
C ASP A 62 23.47 -10.32 32.42
N ARG A 63 23.85 -9.11 31.98
CA ARG A 63 25.19 -8.57 32.25
C ARG A 63 25.45 -8.40 33.74
N HIS A 64 24.47 -7.88 34.49
CA HIS A 64 24.60 -7.75 35.95
C HIS A 64 24.69 -9.12 36.64
N GLN A 65 23.91 -10.12 36.23
CA GLN A 65 24.00 -11.47 36.76
C GLN A 65 25.34 -12.13 36.44
N ARG A 66 25.82 -12.05 35.19
CA ARG A 66 27.14 -12.58 34.80
C ARG A 66 28.27 -11.91 35.56
N ASN A 67 28.23 -10.58 35.72
CA ASN A 67 29.24 -9.86 36.47
C ASN A 67 29.17 -10.21 37.96
N SER A 68 27.98 -10.31 38.54
CA SER A 68 27.78 -10.75 39.92
C SER A 68 28.33 -12.16 40.16
N LEU A 69 28.00 -13.12 39.30
CA LEU A 69 28.51 -14.50 39.37
C LEU A 69 30.04 -14.54 39.21
N ARG A 70 30.63 -13.75 38.30
CA ARG A 70 32.08 -13.64 38.19
C ARG A 70 32.73 -13.08 39.45
N HIS A 71 32.13 -12.05 40.07
CA HIS A 71 32.63 -11.51 41.32
C HIS A 71 32.51 -12.52 42.45
N GLN A 72 31.42 -13.29 42.53
CA GLN A 72 31.27 -14.39 43.49
C GLN A 72 32.32 -15.49 43.27
N ILE A 73 32.55 -15.92 42.02
CA ILE A 73 33.56 -16.92 41.70
C ILE A 73 34.95 -16.43 42.14
N HIS A 74 35.32 -15.19 41.83
CA HIS A 74 36.61 -14.64 42.28
C HIS A 74 36.69 -14.50 43.79
N GLY A 75 35.61 -14.08 44.46
CA GLY A 75 35.55 -14.01 45.92
C GLY A 75 35.74 -15.39 46.57
N LEU A 76 35.04 -16.41 46.07
CA LEU A 76 35.17 -17.80 46.52
C LEU A 76 36.57 -18.36 46.24
N GLN A 77 37.19 -18.01 45.11
CA GLN A 77 38.56 -18.40 44.78
C GLN A 77 39.58 -17.78 45.75
N ALA A 78 39.44 -16.49 46.05
CA ALA A 78 40.28 -15.80 47.02
C ALA A 78 40.11 -16.42 48.42
N GLN A 79 38.86 -16.62 48.87
CA GLN A 79 38.58 -17.29 50.15
C GLN A 79 39.20 -18.68 50.22
N ARG A 80 39.09 -19.48 49.15
CA ARG A 80 39.71 -20.80 49.07
C ARG A 80 41.24 -20.73 49.22
N GLN A 81 41.90 -19.76 48.60
CA GLN A 81 43.35 -19.59 48.74
C GLN A 81 43.73 -19.24 50.17
N THR A 82 43.02 -18.30 50.80
CA THR A 82 43.23 -17.93 52.21
C THR A 82 43.01 -19.14 53.13
N LEU A 83 41.97 -19.93 52.88
CA LEU A 83 41.65 -21.14 53.65
C LEU A 83 42.74 -22.21 53.52
N HIS A 84 43.26 -22.44 52.32
CA HIS A 84 44.39 -23.36 52.10
C HIS A 84 45.64 -22.91 52.86
N GLN A 85 45.94 -21.61 52.83
CA GLN A 85 47.05 -21.04 53.58
C GLN A 85 46.84 -21.21 55.09
N ALA A 86 45.64 -20.93 55.60
CA ALA A 86 45.29 -21.10 57.00
C ALA A 86 45.38 -22.58 57.46
N VAL A 87 44.89 -23.52 56.64
CA VAL A 87 45.01 -24.96 56.93
C VAL A 87 46.48 -25.40 56.96
N ASN A 88 47.30 -24.94 56.01
CA ASN A 88 48.71 -25.30 55.98
C ASN A 88 49.47 -24.70 57.18
N ALA A 89 49.18 -23.46 57.54
CA ALA A 89 49.74 -22.82 58.75
C ALA A 89 49.33 -23.57 60.02
N ALA A 90 48.04 -23.92 60.17
CA ALA A 90 47.54 -24.69 61.31
C ALA A 90 48.17 -26.09 61.40
N LEU A 91 48.42 -26.76 60.26
CA LEU A 91 49.14 -28.03 60.23
C LEU A 91 50.60 -27.90 60.65
N GLN A 92 51.28 -26.80 60.27
CA GLN A 92 52.64 -26.53 60.73
C GLN A 92 52.68 -26.29 62.23
N THR A 93 51.79 -25.43 62.76
CA THR A 93 51.72 -25.18 64.21
C THR A 93 51.36 -26.44 64.98
N GLN A 94 50.50 -27.31 64.44
CA GLN A 94 50.22 -28.61 65.05
C GLN A 94 51.48 -29.49 65.12
N GLY A 95 52.30 -29.49 64.07
CA GLY A 95 53.57 -30.22 64.06
C GLY A 95 54.58 -29.69 65.08
N GLU A 96 54.67 -28.37 65.25
CA GLU A 96 55.52 -27.74 66.27
C GLU A 96 55.05 -28.09 67.69
N VAL A 97 53.74 -28.01 67.95
CA VAL A 97 53.16 -28.41 69.24
C VAL A 97 53.41 -29.89 69.52
N GLU A 98 53.27 -30.77 68.53
CA GLU A 98 53.57 -32.20 68.69
C GLU A 98 55.04 -32.47 69.01
N HIS A 99 55.95 -31.75 68.38
CA HIS A 99 57.38 -31.85 68.69
C HIS A 99 57.69 -31.37 70.12
N ASN A 100 57.12 -30.23 70.53
CA ASN A 100 57.30 -29.70 71.88
C ASN A 100 56.71 -30.65 72.94
N LEU A 101 55.55 -31.25 72.67
CA LEU A 101 54.95 -32.24 73.57
C LEU A 101 55.87 -33.45 73.75
N GLN A 102 56.49 -33.93 72.68
CA GLN A 102 57.46 -35.02 72.74
C GLN A 102 58.74 -34.64 73.52
N SER A 103 59.25 -33.42 73.35
CA SER A 103 60.41 -32.98 74.12
C SER A 103 60.11 -32.83 75.61
N LEU A 104 58.94 -32.26 75.95
CA LEU A 104 58.48 -32.11 77.33
C LEU A 104 58.23 -33.49 77.99
N GLU A 105 57.65 -34.46 77.26
CA GLU A 105 57.50 -35.84 77.75
C GLU A 105 58.85 -36.47 78.09
N LEU A 106 59.85 -36.26 77.23
CA LEU A 106 61.19 -36.78 77.45
C LEU A 106 61.92 -36.09 78.62
N GLU A 107 61.70 -34.79 78.80
CA GLU A 107 62.22 -34.03 79.94
C GLU A 107 61.55 -34.43 81.25
N ARG A 108 60.24 -34.64 81.25
CA ARG A 108 59.48 -35.20 82.37
C ARG A 108 60.05 -36.55 82.81
N ASP A 109 60.28 -37.44 81.86
CA ASP A 109 60.83 -38.78 82.16
C ASP A 109 62.25 -38.68 82.75
N ARG A 110 63.09 -37.78 82.23
CA ARG A 110 64.42 -37.51 82.81
C ARG A 110 64.35 -36.96 84.25
N LEU A 111 63.42 -36.05 84.54
CA LEU A 111 63.23 -35.52 85.89
C LEU A 111 62.70 -36.58 86.84
N LEU A 112 61.78 -37.44 86.40
CA LEU A 112 61.29 -38.57 87.21
C LEU A 112 62.42 -39.53 87.56
N ASP A 113 63.26 -39.89 86.59
CA ASP A 113 64.45 -40.72 86.84
C ASP A 113 65.40 -40.04 87.84
N ARG A 114 65.62 -38.72 87.70
CA ARG A 114 66.51 -37.98 88.59
C ARG A 114 65.98 -37.87 90.02
N ILE A 115 64.68 -37.65 90.19
CA ILE A 115 64.03 -37.65 91.50
C ILE A 115 64.13 -39.04 92.15
N ALA A 116 63.96 -40.12 91.36
CA ALA A 116 64.13 -41.48 91.85
C ALA A 116 65.56 -41.75 92.32
N GLU A 117 66.57 -41.31 91.56
CA GLU A 117 67.99 -41.36 91.96
C GLU A 117 68.25 -40.59 93.26
N LEU A 118 67.75 -39.35 93.37
CA LEU A 118 67.91 -38.51 94.56
C LEU A 118 67.23 -39.14 95.78
N HIS A 119 66.05 -39.73 95.60
CA HIS A 119 65.39 -40.49 96.67
C HIS A 119 66.22 -41.69 97.12
N GLN A 120 66.81 -42.44 96.17
CA GLN A 120 67.68 -43.55 96.50
C GLN A 120 68.92 -43.07 97.28
N TYR A 121 69.60 -42.03 96.79
CA TYR A 121 70.77 -41.44 97.43
C TYR A 121 70.46 -40.92 98.85
N ARG A 122 69.34 -40.21 99.02
CA ARG A 122 68.86 -39.77 100.33
C ARG A 122 68.63 -40.95 101.26
N ASN A 123 68.02 -42.04 100.78
CA ASN A 123 67.75 -43.22 101.59
C ASN A 123 69.05 -43.93 102.02
N GLU A 124 70.04 -43.99 101.14
CA GLU A 124 71.39 -44.49 101.45
C GLU A 124 72.05 -43.63 102.53
N LEU A 125 72.01 -42.30 102.41
CA LEU A 125 72.52 -41.37 103.44
C LEU A 125 71.80 -41.55 104.78
N ILE A 126 70.47 -41.66 104.78
CA ILE A 126 69.70 -41.90 106.02
C ILE A 126 70.09 -43.24 106.65
N HIS A 127 70.34 -44.27 105.83
CA HIS A 127 70.76 -45.57 106.32
C HIS A 127 72.18 -45.52 106.92
N GLU A 128 73.12 -44.82 106.28
CA GLU A 128 74.45 -44.56 106.85
C GLU A 128 74.36 -43.80 108.18
N LEU A 129 73.47 -42.81 108.27
CA LEU A 129 73.22 -42.06 109.51
C LEU A 129 72.73 -42.98 110.63
N GLN A 130 71.80 -43.90 110.32
CA GLN A 130 71.27 -44.88 111.27
C GLN A 130 72.32 -45.89 111.73
N GLN A 131 73.27 -46.28 110.87
CA GLN A 131 74.35 -47.21 111.23
C GLN A 131 75.39 -46.57 112.16
N ILE A 132 75.58 -45.25 112.06
CA ILE A 132 76.58 -44.50 112.84
C ILE A 132 76.03 -44.00 114.18
N GLN A 133 74.70 -43.91 114.32
CA GLN A 133 74.07 -43.66 115.62
C GLN A 133 74.25 -44.89 116.54
N PRO A 134 74.92 -44.76 117.69
CA PRO A 134 74.99 -45.85 118.66
C PRO A 134 73.58 -46.16 119.19
N PRO A 135 73.26 -47.43 119.53
CA PRO A 135 71.96 -47.75 120.10
C PRO A 135 71.75 -46.92 121.35
N THR A 136 70.72 -46.08 121.34
CA THR A 136 70.29 -45.28 122.47
C THR A 136 69.94 -46.23 123.63
N TYR A 137 70.87 -46.36 124.57
CA TYR A 137 70.70 -46.84 125.95
C TYR A 137 69.68 -47.98 126.19
N SER A 138 70.16 -49.22 126.13
CA SER A 138 69.63 -50.29 127.00
C SER A 138 70.65 -51.40 127.29
N GLN A 139 71.90 -51.05 127.62
CA GLN A 139 72.86 -52.01 128.18
C GLN A 139 73.96 -51.28 128.97
N SER A 140 73.64 -50.81 130.18
CA SER A 140 74.66 -50.38 131.15
C SER A 140 74.91 -51.50 132.16
N LEU A 141 75.91 -52.34 131.91
CA LEU A 141 76.65 -53.13 132.91
C LEU A 141 77.93 -53.66 132.25
N ASN A 142 78.80 -52.73 131.83
CA ASN A 142 80.25 -52.85 131.76
C ASN A 142 80.80 -51.61 131.02
N ALA A 143 81.51 -50.76 131.75
CA ALA A 143 82.16 -49.58 131.19
C ALA A 143 83.41 -50.00 130.38
N PRO A 144 83.49 -49.67 129.07
CA PRO A 144 84.75 -49.59 128.34
C PRO A 144 85.41 -48.21 128.59
N PRO A 145 86.70 -48.03 128.24
CA PRO A 145 87.45 -46.81 128.55
C PRO A 145 86.87 -45.57 127.85
N PRO A 146 87.16 -44.34 128.34
CA PRO A 146 86.71 -43.11 127.70
C PRO A 146 87.23 -43.07 126.25
N PRO A 147 86.37 -42.80 125.26
CA PRO A 147 86.80 -42.64 123.88
C PRO A 147 87.69 -41.39 123.72
N ASP A 148 88.62 -41.48 122.78
CA ASP A 148 89.54 -40.39 122.43
C ASP A 148 88.75 -39.14 121.97
N PRO A 149 88.90 -37.96 122.62
CA PRO A 149 88.11 -36.76 122.31
C PRO A 149 88.28 -36.28 120.85
N LEU A 150 89.40 -36.60 120.20
CA LEU A 150 89.62 -36.35 118.77
C LEU A 150 88.71 -37.18 117.87
N ALA A 151 88.42 -38.44 118.25
CA ALA A 151 87.55 -39.32 117.48
C ALA A 151 86.08 -38.90 117.58
N GLN A 152 85.64 -38.42 118.76
CA GLN A 152 84.29 -37.88 118.93
C GLN A 152 84.06 -36.60 118.12
N GLN A 153 85.05 -35.68 118.09
CA GLN A 153 84.94 -34.44 117.32
C GLN A 153 84.89 -34.71 115.80
N GLN A 154 85.67 -35.68 115.31
CA GLN A 154 85.60 -36.09 113.90
C GLN A 154 84.25 -36.73 113.56
N GLN A 155 83.67 -37.50 114.47
CA GLN A 155 82.36 -38.12 114.30
C GLN A 155 81.23 -37.09 114.27
N GLU A 156 81.25 -36.07 115.13
CA GLU A 156 80.27 -34.97 115.11
C GLU A 156 80.35 -34.15 113.81
N GLN A 157 81.56 -33.84 113.33
CA GLN A 157 81.76 -33.16 112.05
C GLN A 157 81.25 -34.00 110.88
N TYR A 158 81.45 -35.32 110.93
CA TYR A 158 80.92 -36.23 109.92
C TYR A 158 79.37 -36.24 109.92
N LEU A 159 78.74 -36.32 111.10
CA LEU A 159 77.28 -36.26 111.23
C LEU A 159 76.70 -34.91 110.77
N GLN A 160 77.37 -33.80 111.07
CA GLN A 160 76.96 -32.48 110.56
C GLN A 160 77.01 -32.42 109.03
N ARG A 161 78.09 -32.92 108.42
CA ARG A 161 78.20 -32.98 106.95
C ARG A 161 77.12 -33.87 106.34
N LEU A 162 76.82 -35.00 106.98
CA LEU A 162 75.80 -35.92 106.50
C LEU A 162 74.39 -35.31 106.59
N ASN A 163 74.07 -34.64 107.70
CA ASN A 163 72.81 -33.89 107.84
C ASN A 163 72.69 -32.77 106.80
N GLN A 164 73.77 -32.03 106.56
CA GLN A 164 73.79 -30.98 105.56
C GLN A 164 73.60 -31.55 104.14
N ALA A 165 74.19 -32.71 103.84
CA ALA A 165 73.97 -33.41 102.57
C ALA A 165 72.53 -33.90 102.40
N ILE A 166 71.90 -34.39 103.47
CA ILE A 166 70.48 -34.79 103.47
C ILE A 166 69.56 -33.58 103.22
N GLU A 167 69.85 -32.44 103.84
CA GLU A 167 69.07 -31.21 103.69
C GLU A 167 69.17 -30.66 102.25
N VAL A 168 70.37 -30.63 101.68
CA VAL A 168 70.58 -30.26 100.26
C VAL A 168 69.86 -31.23 99.32
N ALA A 169 69.94 -32.55 99.57
CA ALA A 169 69.20 -33.52 98.76
C ALA A 169 67.68 -33.35 98.88
N GLN A 170 67.16 -32.91 100.03
CA GLN A 170 65.74 -32.60 100.21
C GLN A 170 65.31 -31.36 99.45
N THR A 171 66.10 -30.28 99.48
CA THR A 171 65.80 -29.08 98.69
C THR A 171 65.84 -29.40 97.20
N ASP A 172 66.83 -30.16 96.73
CA ASP A 172 66.92 -30.56 95.32
C ASP A 172 65.72 -31.39 94.86
N ILE A 173 65.22 -32.30 95.70
CA ILE A 173 64.00 -33.08 95.40
C ILE A 173 62.78 -32.15 95.28
N LEU A 174 62.66 -31.15 96.16
CA LEU A 174 61.54 -30.21 96.17
C LEU A 174 61.56 -29.31 94.92
N ASP A 175 62.73 -28.78 94.57
CA ASP A 175 62.92 -27.96 93.36
C ASP A 175 62.60 -28.76 92.09
N GLN A 176 62.99 -30.05 92.04
CA GLN A 176 62.66 -30.91 90.90
C GLN A 176 61.17 -31.31 90.85
N GLN A 177 60.50 -31.41 91.99
CA GLN A 177 59.05 -31.62 92.04
C GLN A 177 58.28 -30.39 91.53
N GLU A 178 58.68 -29.18 91.93
CA GLU A 178 58.10 -27.95 91.40
C GLU A 178 58.30 -27.82 89.87
N ALA A 179 59.49 -28.18 89.38
CA ALA A 179 59.77 -28.22 87.94
C ALA A 179 58.89 -29.24 87.20
N LEU A 180 58.64 -30.41 87.79
CA LEU A 180 57.75 -31.43 87.24
C LEU A 180 56.30 -30.95 87.16
N ASP A 181 55.80 -30.30 88.21
CA ASP A 181 54.43 -29.77 88.24
C ASP A 181 54.25 -28.66 87.18
N ALA A 182 55.27 -27.80 86.99
CA ALA A 182 55.27 -26.80 85.93
C ALA A 182 55.24 -27.44 84.52
N LEU A 183 56.06 -28.46 84.29
CA LEU A 183 56.10 -29.25 83.04
C LEU A 183 54.76 -29.94 82.75
N GLN A 184 54.10 -30.49 83.78
CA GLN A 184 52.76 -31.07 83.63
C GLN A 184 51.71 -30.01 83.26
N GLY A 185 51.79 -28.81 83.86
CA GLY A 185 50.94 -27.69 83.49
C GLY A 185 51.07 -27.31 82.01
N GLU A 186 52.30 -27.17 81.52
CA GLU A 186 52.59 -26.87 80.12
C GLU A 186 52.12 -28.00 79.18
N GLN A 187 52.29 -29.27 79.57
CA GLN A 187 51.81 -30.41 78.79
C GLN A 187 50.27 -30.39 78.62
N VAL A 188 49.53 -30.07 79.69
CA VAL A 188 48.06 -29.95 79.63
C VAL A 188 47.64 -28.79 78.74
N GLU A 189 48.31 -27.64 78.82
CA GLU A 189 48.01 -26.48 77.98
C GLU A 189 48.27 -26.79 76.49
N LEU A 190 49.42 -27.39 76.16
CA LEU A 190 49.73 -27.80 74.79
C LEU A 190 48.77 -28.86 74.26
N GLN A 191 48.29 -29.79 75.10
CA GLN A 191 47.26 -30.75 74.72
C GLN A 191 45.92 -30.05 74.39
N GLN A 192 45.54 -29.03 75.16
CA GLN A 192 44.35 -28.24 74.86
C GLN A 192 44.50 -27.47 73.54
N ILE A 193 45.63 -26.80 73.34
CA ILE A 193 45.94 -26.08 72.09
C ILE A 193 45.88 -27.04 70.90
N LYS A 194 46.46 -28.25 71.03
CA LYS A 194 46.40 -29.29 69.99
C LYS A 194 44.95 -29.67 69.66
N ALA A 195 44.10 -29.88 70.66
CA ALA A 195 42.70 -30.23 70.45
C ALA A 195 41.94 -29.10 69.72
N THR A 196 42.17 -27.84 70.12
CA THR A 196 41.57 -26.67 69.47
C THR A 196 42.02 -26.54 68.01
N LEU A 197 43.33 -26.65 67.73
CA LEU A 197 43.87 -26.62 66.37
C LEU A 197 43.29 -27.73 65.49
N GLN A 198 43.14 -28.95 66.03
CA GLN A 198 42.52 -30.06 65.31
C GLN A 198 41.06 -29.77 64.94
N GLN A 199 40.31 -29.18 65.87
CA GLN A 199 38.93 -28.76 65.63
C GLN A 199 38.85 -27.69 64.54
N GLU A 200 39.67 -26.64 64.62
CA GLU A 200 39.74 -25.59 63.60
C GLU A 200 40.11 -26.15 62.22
N THR A 201 41.09 -27.05 62.17
CA THR A 201 41.51 -27.71 60.92
C THR A 201 40.36 -28.53 60.31
N ALA A 202 39.57 -29.21 61.13
CA ALA A 202 38.40 -29.95 60.67
C ALA A 202 37.30 -29.02 60.12
N GLN A 203 37.04 -27.89 60.79
CA GLN A 203 36.08 -26.87 60.33
C GLN A 203 36.51 -26.23 59.02
N LEU A 204 37.80 -25.91 58.89
CA LEU A 204 38.38 -25.36 57.67
C LEU A 204 38.27 -26.37 56.51
N ARG A 205 38.59 -27.65 56.74
CA ARG A 205 38.41 -28.71 55.72
C ARG A 205 36.96 -28.84 55.26
N HIS A 206 36.00 -28.76 56.19
CA HIS A 206 34.58 -28.81 55.86
C HIS A 206 34.16 -27.61 55.00
N SER A 207 34.60 -26.41 55.37
CA SER A 207 34.35 -25.17 54.61
C SER A 207 34.93 -25.26 53.20
N LEU A 208 36.13 -25.80 53.06
CA LEU A 208 36.81 -25.99 51.77
C LEU A 208 36.05 -26.96 50.85
N SER A 209 35.53 -28.06 51.42
CA SER A 209 34.68 -29.01 50.70
C SER A 209 33.39 -28.35 50.20
N ARG A 210 32.75 -27.55 51.05
CA ARG A 210 31.53 -26.81 50.67
C ARG A 210 31.80 -25.79 49.55
N LEU A 211 32.87 -25.02 49.66
CA LEU A 211 33.34 -24.09 48.63
C LEU A 211 33.63 -24.79 47.30
N LYS A 212 34.23 -25.99 47.35
CA LYS A 212 34.50 -26.80 46.16
C LYS A 212 33.20 -27.22 45.47
N ASN A 213 32.24 -27.76 46.22
CA ASN A 213 30.95 -28.18 45.66
C ASN A 213 30.20 -26.99 45.03
N GLN A 214 30.16 -25.85 45.71
CA GLN A 214 29.55 -24.63 45.17
C GLN A 214 30.21 -24.17 43.86
N ARG A 215 31.53 -24.29 43.76
CA ARG A 215 32.27 -23.95 42.55
C ARG A 215 31.93 -24.92 41.41
N ASP A 216 31.83 -26.21 41.71
CA ASP A 216 31.49 -27.22 40.70
C ASP A 216 30.04 -27.06 40.21
N ASP A 217 29.09 -26.71 41.10
CA ASP A 217 27.71 -26.35 40.73
C ASP A 217 27.66 -25.11 39.82
N LEU A 218 28.43 -24.07 40.16
CA LEU A 218 28.53 -22.85 39.34
C LEU A 218 29.14 -23.12 37.96
N ASP A 219 30.15 -23.99 37.89
CA ASP A 219 30.74 -24.41 36.61
C ASP A 219 29.68 -25.12 35.74
N GLY A 220 28.81 -25.95 36.35
CA GLY A 220 27.66 -26.57 35.67
C GLY A 220 26.67 -25.53 35.10
N VAL A 221 26.28 -24.54 35.91
CA VAL A 221 25.41 -23.45 35.45
C VAL A 221 26.04 -22.67 34.30
N VAL A 222 27.36 -22.43 34.34
CA VAL A 222 28.08 -21.75 33.26
C VAL A 222 28.08 -22.59 31.97
N THR A 223 28.22 -23.91 32.05
CA THR A 223 28.14 -24.78 30.88
C THR A 223 26.75 -24.79 30.27
N ASP A 224 25.69 -24.85 31.10
CA ASP A 224 24.31 -24.83 30.64
C ASP A 224 23.95 -23.51 29.96
N LEU A 225 24.38 -22.38 30.54
CA LEU A 225 24.19 -21.05 29.94
C LEU A 225 24.91 -20.91 28.59
N LYS A 226 26.11 -21.51 28.44
CA LYS A 226 26.82 -21.51 27.16
C LYS A 226 26.09 -22.35 26.11
N ALA A 227 25.57 -23.51 26.49
CA ALA A 227 24.80 -24.36 25.59
C ALA A 227 23.50 -23.66 25.14
N ALA A 228 22.78 -23.02 26.06
CA ALA A 228 21.58 -22.23 25.74
C ALA A 228 21.90 -21.05 24.81
N ALA A 229 23.01 -20.34 25.04
CA ALA A 229 23.44 -19.25 24.17
C ALA A 229 23.76 -19.75 22.74
N ALA A 230 24.44 -20.89 22.62
CA ALA A 230 24.74 -21.50 21.32
C ALA A 230 23.48 -21.99 20.57
N GLN A 231 22.40 -22.32 21.28
CA GLN A 231 21.11 -22.67 20.67
C GLN A 231 20.31 -21.45 20.20
N LEU A 232 20.42 -20.32 20.90
CA LEU A 232 19.73 -19.08 20.52
C LEU A 232 20.38 -18.38 19.32
N GLU A 233 21.68 -18.58 19.09
CA GLU A 233 22.43 -17.98 17.99
C GLU A 233 21.87 -18.34 16.59
N PRO A 234 21.58 -19.61 16.25
CA PRO A 234 20.95 -19.95 14.99
C PRO A 234 19.51 -19.47 14.89
N GLU A 235 18.73 -19.44 15.98
CA GLU A 235 17.37 -18.89 15.97
C GLU A 235 17.35 -17.39 15.66
N LEU A 236 18.34 -16.64 16.15
CA LEU A 236 18.51 -15.23 15.79
C LEU A 236 18.83 -15.08 14.30
N ALA A 237 19.71 -15.93 13.77
CA ALA A 237 20.07 -15.91 12.35
C ALA A 237 18.87 -16.25 11.45
N THR A 238 18.03 -17.22 11.83
CA THR A 238 16.81 -17.53 11.07
C THR A 238 15.79 -16.39 11.13
N LEU A 239 15.62 -15.74 12.28
CA LEU A 239 14.75 -14.56 12.40
C LEU A 239 15.23 -13.38 11.56
N GLN A 240 16.55 -13.14 11.50
CA GLN A 240 17.11 -12.10 10.62
C GLN A 240 16.88 -12.41 9.15
N HIS A 241 16.99 -13.69 8.77
CA HIS A 241 16.72 -14.10 7.40
C HIS A 241 15.25 -13.91 7.03
N THR A 242 14.31 -14.32 7.89
CA THR A 242 12.87 -14.12 7.64
C THR A 242 12.48 -12.65 7.63
N GLU A 243 13.13 -11.81 8.45
CA GLU A 243 12.95 -10.36 8.39
C GLU A 243 13.35 -9.79 7.02
N ALA A 244 14.51 -10.21 6.49
CA ALA A 244 14.98 -9.78 5.17
C ALA A 244 14.02 -10.23 4.05
N GLU A 245 13.54 -11.47 4.08
CA GLU A 245 12.55 -11.99 3.13
C GLU A 245 11.23 -11.21 3.17
N LEU A 246 10.75 -10.87 4.38
CA LEU A 246 9.54 -10.07 4.55
C LEU A 246 9.71 -8.65 4.04
N GLN A 247 10.88 -8.03 4.26
CA GLN A 247 11.19 -6.71 3.70
C GLN A 247 11.20 -6.74 2.17
N GLU A 248 11.83 -7.74 1.56
CA GLU A 248 11.82 -7.91 0.10
C GLU A 248 10.38 -8.07 -0.43
N ARG A 249 9.57 -8.92 0.22
CA ARG A 249 8.18 -9.12 -0.17
C ARG A 249 7.34 -7.85 -0.03
N LEU A 250 7.59 -7.03 0.98
CA LEU A 250 6.90 -5.75 1.18
C LEU A 250 7.27 -4.77 0.07
N THR A 251 8.55 -4.68 -0.31
CA THR A 251 8.97 -3.84 -1.44
C THR A 251 8.35 -4.30 -2.77
N SER A 252 8.25 -5.60 -3.00
CA SER A 252 7.59 -6.17 -4.19
C SER A 252 6.09 -5.83 -4.23
N LEU A 253 5.38 -5.99 -3.10
CA LEU A 253 3.96 -5.61 -3.00
C LEU A 253 3.73 -4.11 -3.18
N GLN A 254 4.64 -3.27 -2.70
CA GLN A 254 4.58 -1.82 -2.95
C GLN A 254 4.74 -1.50 -4.44
N GLN A 255 5.70 -2.14 -5.12
CA GLN A 255 5.86 -1.96 -6.57
C GLN A 255 4.63 -2.43 -7.35
N GLU A 256 4.00 -3.55 -6.95
CA GLU A 256 2.77 -4.02 -7.56
C GLU A 256 1.61 -3.02 -7.32
N GLN A 257 1.49 -2.49 -6.11
CA GLN A 257 0.51 -1.45 -5.79
C GLN A 257 0.72 -0.18 -6.63
N ASP A 258 1.96 0.29 -6.73
CA ASP A 258 2.34 1.48 -7.51
C ASP A 258 2.08 1.29 -9.01
N ALA A 259 2.10 0.05 -9.51
CA ALA A 259 1.71 -0.28 -10.88
C ALA A 259 0.18 -0.40 -11.08
N LEU A 260 -0.55 -0.91 -10.07
CA LEU A 260 -2.00 -1.10 -10.16
C LEU A 260 -2.79 0.22 -10.08
N ILE A 261 -2.34 1.18 -9.27
CA ILE A 261 -3.00 2.50 -9.14
C ILE A 261 -3.13 3.23 -10.49
N PRO A 262 -2.05 3.42 -11.28
CA PRO A 262 -2.16 4.09 -12.58
C PRO A 262 -2.97 3.26 -13.58
N ALA A 263 -2.85 1.92 -13.56
CA ALA A 263 -3.65 1.05 -14.43
C ALA A 263 -5.16 1.21 -14.18
N LEU A 264 -5.58 1.25 -12.91
CA LEU A 264 -6.97 1.53 -12.54
C LEU A 264 -7.42 2.92 -12.97
N THR A 265 -6.54 3.92 -12.88
CA THR A 265 -6.83 5.29 -13.31
C THR A 265 -7.06 5.35 -14.83
N VAL A 266 -6.22 4.67 -15.61
CA VAL A 266 -6.38 4.57 -17.08
C VAL A 266 -7.70 3.87 -17.43
N LEU A 267 -8.00 2.76 -16.78
CA LEU A 267 -9.24 2.01 -17.02
C LEU A 267 -10.48 2.86 -16.68
N HIS A 268 -10.43 3.62 -15.58
CA HIS A 268 -11.50 4.54 -15.20
C HIS A 268 -11.71 5.64 -16.24
N ASN A 269 -10.63 6.24 -16.76
CA ASN A 269 -10.71 7.26 -17.80
C ASN A 269 -11.30 6.69 -19.10
N GLN A 270 -10.88 5.48 -19.51
CA GLN A 270 -11.45 4.79 -20.67
C GLN A 270 -12.95 4.53 -20.49
N GLN A 271 -13.37 4.12 -19.29
CA GLN A 271 -14.78 3.92 -18.97
C GLN A 271 -15.58 5.23 -19.10
N GLN A 272 -15.05 6.35 -18.60
CA GLN A 272 -15.70 7.66 -18.72
C GLN A 272 -15.82 8.11 -20.18
N GLU A 273 -14.78 7.89 -20.99
CA GLU A 273 -14.78 8.23 -22.41
C GLU A 273 -15.84 7.42 -23.18
N LEU A 274 -15.91 6.11 -22.95
CA LEU A 274 -16.94 5.25 -23.54
C LEU A 274 -18.36 5.69 -23.16
N LEU A 275 -18.59 6.07 -21.89
CA LEU A 275 -19.89 6.61 -21.45
C LEU A 275 -20.23 7.92 -22.16
N ALA A 276 -19.26 8.81 -22.35
CA ALA A 276 -19.45 10.04 -23.10
C ALA A 276 -19.80 9.77 -24.58
N GLN A 277 -19.13 8.80 -25.20
CA GLN A 277 -19.42 8.38 -26.57
C GLN A 277 -20.84 7.79 -26.70
N ILE A 278 -21.27 6.93 -25.76
CA ILE A 278 -22.62 6.36 -25.73
C ILE A 278 -23.66 7.49 -25.64
N LYS A 279 -23.50 8.42 -24.69
CA LYS A 279 -24.42 9.56 -24.52
C LYS A 279 -24.49 10.45 -25.77
N HIS A 280 -23.36 10.62 -26.46
CA HIS A 280 -23.31 11.35 -27.72
C HIS A 280 -24.10 10.61 -28.82
N GLN A 281 -23.93 9.29 -28.95
CA GLN A 281 -24.69 8.48 -29.90
C GLN A 281 -26.20 8.50 -29.62
N GLU A 282 -26.62 8.43 -28.35
CA GLU A 282 -28.02 8.56 -27.96
C GLU A 282 -28.62 9.90 -28.42
N THR A 283 -27.85 10.99 -28.29
CA THR A 283 -28.28 12.32 -28.73
C THR A 283 -28.44 12.37 -30.25
N ILE A 284 -27.49 11.80 -31.00
CA ILE A 284 -27.58 11.70 -32.47
C ILE A 284 -28.79 10.85 -32.89
N LEU A 285 -29.02 9.73 -32.22
CA LEU A 285 -30.16 8.85 -32.51
C LEU A 285 -31.49 9.58 -32.29
N LYS A 286 -31.61 10.33 -31.18
CA LYS A 286 -32.79 11.13 -30.90
C LYS A 286 -33.03 12.21 -31.97
N ALA A 287 -31.99 12.96 -32.34
CA ALA A 287 -32.09 13.97 -33.40
C ALA A 287 -32.48 13.35 -34.75
N ARG A 288 -31.96 12.16 -35.07
CA ARG A 288 -32.34 11.43 -36.28
C ARG A 288 -33.80 10.96 -36.25
N GLN A 289 -34.28 10.49 -35.09
CA GLN A 289 -35.69 10.11 -34.93
C GLN A 289 -36.63 11.30 -35.13
N GLU A 290 -36.30 12.46 -34.56
CA GLU A 290 -37.04 13.71 -34.78
C GLU A 290 -37.06 14.09 -36.26
N ALA A 291 -35.92 14.04 -36.94
CA ALA A 291 -35.83 14.31 -38.37
C ALA A 291 -36.66 13.32 -39.24
N TYR A 292 -36.73 12.04 -38.86
CA TYR A 292 -37.61 11.08 -39.52
C TYR A 292 -39.08 11.44 -39.33
N GLY A 293 -39.48 11.86 -38.12
CA GLY A 293 -40.85 12.33 -37.85
C GLY A 293 -41.22 13.55 -38.67
N ASP A 294 -40.31 14.53 -38.79
CA ASP A 294 -40.50 15.72 -39.63
C ASP A 294 -40.64 15.35 -41.12
N LEU A 295 -39.85 14.38 -41.59
CA LEU A 295 -39.91 13.91 -42.97
C LEU A 295 -41.23 13.19 -43.27
N GLU A 296 -41.70 12.36 -42.34
CA GLU A 296 -42.98 11.66 -42.43
C GLU A 296 -44.16 12.65 -42.46
N ALA A 297 -44.10 13.70 -41.64
CA ALA A 297 -45.09 14.79 -41.67
C ALA A 297 -45.11 15.51 -43.02
N LYS A 298 -43.93 15.85 -43.58
CA LYS A 298 -43.82 16.45 -44.93
C LYS A 298 -44.36 15.54 -46.02
N TYR A 299 -44.06 14.24 -45.95
CA TYR A 299 -44.57 13.26 -46.90
C TYR A 299 -46.10 13.20 -46.87
N THR A 300 -46.69 13.16 -45.67
CA THR A 300 -48.14 13.15 -45.48
C THR A 300 -48.79 14.44 -46.01
N GLN A 301 -48.16 15.59 -45.77
CA GLN A 301 -48.61 16.88 -46.29
C GLN A 301 -48.59 16.91 -47.84
N LEU A 302 -47.49 16.47 -48.46
CA LEU A 302 -47.37 16.41 -49.92
C LEU A 302 -48.39 15.44 -50.53
N GLN A 303 -48.62 14.29 -49.88
CA GLN A 303 -49.65 13.35 -50.31
C GLN A 303 -51.05 13.98 -50.24
N GLY A 304 -51.33 14.77 -49.20
CA GLY A 304 -52.57 15.54 -49.09
C GLY A 304 -52.71 16.60 -50.19
N ALA A 305 -51.66 17.38 -50.46
CA ALA A 305 -51.65 18.38 -51.51
C ALA A 305 -51.82 17.76 -52.91
N LEU A 306 -51.17 16.62 -53.17
CA LEU A 306 -51.32 15.88 -54.42
C LEU A 306 -52.77 15.41 -54.62
N ARG A 307 -53.42 14.94 -53.56
CA ARG A 307 -54.83 14.54 -53.61
C ARG A 307 -55.75 15.74 -53.90
N GLN A 308 -55.48 16.89 -53.29
CA GLN A 308 -56.21 18.12 -53.58
C GLN A 308 -56.07 18.55 -55.04
N GLU A 309 -54.86 18.50 -55.60
CA GLU A 309 -54.63 18.78 -57.02
C GLU A 309 -55.34 17.78 -57.94
N GLN A 310 -55.37 16.49 -57.58
CA GLN A 310 -56.14 15.48 -58.32
C GLN A 310 -57.64 15.79 -58.29
N ASP A 311 -58.19 16.16 -57.14
CA ASP A 311 -59.60 16.55 -57.01
C ASP A 311 -59.90 17.82 -57.82
N HIS A 312 -59.00 18.81 -57.81
CA HIS A 312 -59.09 20.02 -58.64
C HIS A 312 -59.04 19.70 -60.14
N LEU A 313 -58.16 18.81 -60.57
CA LEU A 313 -58.08 18.38 -61.97
C LEU A 313 -59.38 17.70 -62.41
N ILE A 314 -59.93 16.80 -61.58
CA ILE A 314 -61.22 16.14 -61.86
C ILE A 314 -62.35 17.18 -61.94
N ALA A 315 -62.39 18.13 -61.01
CA ALA A 315 -63.38 19.20 -61.03
C ALA A 315 -63.28 20.07 -62.30
N THR A 316 -62.05 20.43 -62.69
CA THR A 316 -61.80 21.21 -63.91
C THR A 316 -62.16 20.42 -65.17
N GLN A 317 -61.81 19.12 -65.22
CA GLN A 317 -62.21 18.23 -66.30
C GLN A 317 -63.74 18.18 -66.43
N THR A 318 -64.44 18.10 -65.29
CA THR A 318 -65.91 18.09 -65.25
C THR A 318 -66.48 19.42 -65.78
N GLN A 319 -65.88 20.56 -65.41
CA GLN A 319 -66.26 21.87 -65.95
C GLN A 319 -66.04 21.95 -67.45
N VAL A 320 -64.89 21.50 -67.96
CA VAL A 320 -64.61 21.43 -69.41
C VAL A 320 -65.67 20.59 -70.11
N THR A 321 -65.98 19.39 -69.60
CA THR A 321 -67.02 18.54 -70.21
C THR A 321 -68.40 19.19 -70.18
N THR A 322 -68.70 20.02 -69.18
CA THR A 322 -69.98 20.74 -69.09
C THR A 322 -70.02 21.86 -70.13
N LEU A 323 -68.95 22.64 -70.24
CA LEU A 323 -68.82 23.70 -71.25
C LEU A 323 -68.84 23.14 -72.67
N GLU A 324 -68.21 21.99 -72.93
CA GLU A 324 -68.28 21.29 -74.21
C GLU A 324 -69.72 20.88 -74.56
N GLN A 325 -70.51 20.42 -73.58
CA GLN A 325 -71.93 20.11 -73.77
C GLN A 325 -72.77 21.37 -74.03
N GLU A 326 -72.50 22.48 -73.33
CA GLU A 326 -73.15 23.77 -73.59
C GLU A 326 -72.79 24.32 -74.97
N LEU A 327 -71.54 24.19 -75.40
CA LEU A 327 -71.08 24.55 -76.75
C LEU A 327 -71.77 23.71 -77.82
N ALA A 328 -71.89 22.39 -77.59
CA ALA A 328 -72.61 21.48 -78.48
C ALA A 328 -74.11 21.82 -78.57
N ALA A 329 -74.72 22.33 -77.49
CA ALA A 329 -76.10 22.80 -77.50
C ALA A 329 -76.30 24.13 -78.25
N LEU A 330 -75.26 24.96 -78.34
CA LEU A 330 -75.27 26.23 -79.07
C LEU A 330 -74.98 26.07 -80.58
N GLN A 331 -74.48 24.92 -81.04
CA GLN A 331 -74.25 24.61 -82.45
C GLN A 331 -75.42 23.82 -83.07
N GLN A 332 -76.42 24.54 -83.57
CA GLN A 332 -76.99 24.29 -84.91
C GLN A 332 -76.70 25.54 -85.76
N PRO A 333 -76.48 25.50 -87.10
CA PRO A 333 -77.07 24.59 -88.09
C PRO A 333 -76.13 24.18 -89.26
N GLU A 334 -76.69 23.54 -90.29
CA GLU A 334 -76.04 23.31 -91.60
C GLU A 334 -75.49 24.60 -92.24
N LEU A 335 -74.23 24.57 -92.70
CA LEU A 335 -73.64 25.58 -93.57
C LEU A 335 -73.24 24.91 -94.90
N PRO A 336 -73.76 25.39 -96.06
CA PRO A 336 -73.64 24.70 -97.34
C PRO A 336 -72.23 24.84 -97.98
N ASP A 337 -71.80 23.76 -98.64
CA ASP A 337 -70.51 23.53 -99.33
C ASP A 337 -70.04 24.63 -100.30
N ARG A 338 -70.87 25.62 -100.64
CA ARG A 338 -70.48 26.76 -101.51
C ARG A 338 -69.54 27.77 -100.84
N LEU A 339 -69.53 27.87 -99.51
CA LEU A 339 -68.63 28.80 -98.80
C LEU A 339 -67.18 28.32 -98.74
N TYR A 340 -66.95 27.00 -98.75
CA TYR A 340 -65.59 26.43 -98.76
C TYR A 340 -64.89 26.60 -100.11
N ALA A 341 -65.62 26.54 -101.23
CA ALA A 341 -65.04 26.76 -102.57
C ALA A 341 -64.70 28.25 -102.81
N LEU A 342 -65.55 29.16 -102.31
CA LEU A 342 -65.28 30.60 -102.42
C LEU A 342 -64.05 31.01 -101.59
N ALA A 343 -63.87 30.42 -100.39
CA ALA A 343 -62.78 30.80 -99.48
C ALA A 343 -61.37 30.56 -100.06
N SER A 344 -61.16 29.55 -100.90
CA SER A 344 -59.83 29.25 -101.47
C SER A 344 -59.41 30.26 -102.55
N GLU A 345 -60.30 30.63 -103.47
CA GLU A 345 -59.98 31.56 -104.57
C GLU A 345 -59.73 32.98 -104.05
N TRP A 346 -60.51 33.40 -103.05
CA TRP A 346 -60.28 34.67 -102.35
C TRP A 346 -58.99 34.69 -101.54
N HIS A 347 -58.60 33.57 -100.93
CA HIS A 347 -57.34 33.49 -100.20
C HIS A 347 -56.14 33.66 -101.14
N GLU A 348 -56.16 33.00 -102.30
CA GLU A 348 -55.11 33.14 -103.32
C GLU A 348 -55.06 34.56 -103.89
N PHE A 349 -56.21 35.15 -104.23
CA PHE A 349 -56.29 36.55 -104.66
C PHE A 349 -55.66 37.49 -103.64
N LEU A 350 -56.05 37.40 -102.36
CA LEU A 350 -55.52 38.26 -101.30
C LEU A 350 -54.00 38.15 -101.16
N HIS A 351 -53.41 36.97 -101.36
CA HIS A 351 -51.96 36.80 -101.33
C HIS A 351 -51.22 37.49 -102.49
N THR A 352 -51.86 37.73 -103.64
CA THR A 352 -51.25 38.45 -104.77
C THR A 352 -51.30 39.98 -104.64
N LEU A 353 -52.13 40.48 -103.73
CA LEU A 353 -52.32 41.91 -103.51
C LEU A 353 -51.19 42.49 -102.66
N THR A 354 -50.60 43.58 -103.16
CA THR A 354 -49.66 44.40 -102.39
C THR A 354 -50.40 45.17 -101.30
N ARG A 355 -49.65 45.79 -100.39
CA ARG A 355 -50.24 46.60 -99.31
C ARG A 355 -51.08 47.77 -99.84
N SER A 356 -50.61 48.44 -100.90
CA SER A 356 -51.37 49.51 -101.57
C SER A 356 -52.63 48.97 -102.24
N ASP A 357 -52.58 47.77 -102.82
CA ASP A 357 -53.74 47.14 -103.45
C ASP A 357 -54.82 46.79 -102.42
N ARG A 358 -54.44 46.23 -101.27
CA ARG A 358 -55.36 45.89 -100.18
C ARG A 358 -56.00 47.15 -99.59
N ALA A 359 -55.21 48.20 -99.38
CA ALA A 359 -55.72 49.50 -98.93
C ALA A 359 -56.67 50.12 -99.97
N ALA A 360 -56.35 50.00 -101.26
CA ALA A 360 -57.22 50.47 -102.32
C ALA A 360 -58.55 49.71 -102.35
N ILE A 361 -58.54 48.36 -102.31
CA ILE A 361 -59.78 47.57 -102.26
C ILE A 361 -60.61 47.92 -101.01
N ARG A 362 -59.96 48.15 -99.86
CA ARG A 362 -60.65 48.58 -98.64
C ARG A 362 -61.34 49.93 -98.82
N ALA A 363 -60.64 50.92 -99.38
CA ALA A 363 -61.21 52.24 -99.66
C ALA A 363 -62.35 52.18 -100.68
N ILE A 364 -62.24 51.30 -101.69
CA ILE A 364 -63.29 51.06 -102.69
C ILE A 364 -64.54 50.43 -102.05
N LEU A 365 -64.36 49.43 -101.19
CA LEU A 365 -65.47 48.80 -100.45
C LEU A 365 -66.16 49.79 -99.50
N ALA A 366 -65.40 50.73 -98.94
CA ALA A 366 -65.93 51.83 -98.12
C ALA A 366 -66.55 52.98 -98.94
N GLN A 367 -66.45 52.93 -100.28
CA GLN A 367 -66.85 54.00 -101.20
C GLN A 367 -66.15 55.34 -100.93
N ASP A 368 -64.90 55.32 -100.42
CA ASP A 368 -64.10 56.52 -100.17
C ASP A 368 -63.20 56.85 -101.38
N GLU A 369 -63.76 57.60 -102.32
CA GLU A 369 -63.03 58.06 -103.51
C GLU A 369 -61.80 58.94 -103.19
N THR A 370 -61.78 59.61 -102.04
CA THR A 370 -60.67 60.50 -101.66
C THR A 370 -59.46 59.70 -101.21
N GLU A 371 -59.70 58.59 -100.50
CA GLU A 371 -58.66 57.67 -100.07
C GLU A 371 -58.07 56.90 -101.26
N VAL A 372 -58.89 56.45 -102.22
CA VAL A 372 -58.42 55.81 -103.46
C VAL A 372 -57.51 56.73 -104.28
N LYS A 373 -57.86 58.03 -104.41
CA LYS A 373 -57.00 59.03 -105.08
C LYS A 373 -55.68 59.26 -104.35
N THR A 374 -55.71 59.22 -103.02
CA THR A 374 -54.51 59.39 -102.21
C THR A 374 -53.57 58.17 -102.35
N ILE A 375 -54.13 56.96 -102.34
CA ILE A 375 -53.37 55.70 -102.47
C ILE A 375 -52.75 55.57 -103.87
N SER A 376 -53.51 55.86 -104.93
CA SER A 376 -52.99 55.85 -106.31
C SER A 376 -51.84 56.84 -106.50
N THR A 377 -52.01 58.08 -106.00
CA THR A 377 -50.93 59.09 -106.05
C THR A 377 -49.70 58.67 -105.26
N ALA A 378 -49.88 58.06 -104.08
CA ALA A 378 -48.78 57.55 -103.26
C ALA A 378 -48.04 56.38 -103.93
N ALA A 379 -48.74 55.56 -104.73
CA ALA A 379 -48.16 54.50 -105.55
C ALA A 379 -47.54 55.01 -106.86
N GLY A 380 -47.67 56.30 -107.18
CA GLY A 380 -47.18 56.90 -108.43
C GLY A 380 -48.01 56.53 -109.67
N LEU A 381 -49.24 56.05 -109.48
CA LEU A 381 -50.15 55.59 -110.53
C LEU A 381 -51.34 56.54 -110.67
N THR A 382 -52.00 56.56 -111.84
CA THR A 382 -53.33 57.16 -111.93
C THR A 382 -54.38 56.20 -111.35
N VAL A 383 -55.56 56.70 -110.97
CA VAL A 383 -56.64 55.86 -110.43
C VAL A 383 -57.02 54.76 -111.43
N ALA A 384 -57.03 55.07 -112.73
CA ALA A 384 -57.31 54.10 -113.80
C ALA A 384 -56.25 52.98 -113.84
N ASP A 385 -54.95 53.32 -113.80
CA ASP A 385 -53.87 52.33 -113.81
C ASP A 385 -53.92 51.40 -112.58
N LEU A 386 -54.29 51.95 -111.42
CA LEU A 386 -54.46 51.16 -110.19
C LEU A 386 -55.61 50.17 -110.32
N ILE A 387 -56.74 50.60 -110.87
CA ILE A 387 -57.90 49.73 -111.07
C ILE A 387 -57.60 48.67 -112.12
N GLU A 388 -56.93 49.03 -113.21
CA GLU A 388 -56.51 48.07 -114.23
C GLU A 388 -55.57 47.02 -113.65
N SER A 389 -54.62 47.42 -112.79
CA SER A 389 -53.73 46.47 -112.09
C SER A 389 -54.49 45.55 -111.13
N LEU A 390 -55.46 46.08 -110.37
CA LEU A 390 -56.30 45.28 -109.47
C LEU A 390 -57.17 44.28 -110.24
N ASN A 391 -57.75 44.72 -111.35
CA ASN A 391 -58.55 43.89 -112.23
C ASN A 391 -57.71 42.84 -112.95
N GLU A 392 -56.49 43.15 -113.37
CA GLU A 392 -55.57 42.17 -113.96
C GLU A 392 -55.28 41.05 -112.94
N LYS A 393 -55.00 41.41 -111.68
CA LYS A 393 -54.82 40.42 -110.60
C LYS A 393 -56.08 39.62 -110.33
N ALA A 394 -57.24 40.28 -110.27
CA ALA A 394 -58.52 39.61 -110.07
C ALA A 394 -58.83 38.64 -111.22
N VAL A 395 -58.59 39.04 -112.46
CA VAL A 395 -58.76 38.16 -113.62
C VAL A 395 -57.79 36.97 -113.57
N MET A 396 -56.55 37.18 -113.11
CA MET A 396 -55.59 36.07 -112.97
C MET A 396 -55.97 35.06 -111.90
N THR A 397 -56.62 35.47 -110.80
CA THR A 397 -56.91 34.57 -109.66
C THR A 397 -58.38 34.18 -109.55
N LEU A 398 -59.29 35.13 -109.71
CA LEU A 398 -60.74 34.94 -109.64
C LEU A 398 -61.34 34.64 -111.01
N GLY A 399 -60.59 34.85 -112.10
CA GLY A 399 -61.05 34.61 -113.46
C GLY A 399 -61.97 35.69 -114.04
N ASP A 400 -62.21 36.78 -113.29
CA ASP A 400 -63.15 37.84 -113.68
C ASP A 400 -62.71 39.24 -113.20
N LEU A 401 -63.30 40.28 -113.77
CA LEU A 401 -63.08 41.68 -113.41
C LEU A 401 -63.78 41.98 -112.08
N LEU A 402 -63.01 42.46 -111.10
CA LEU A 402 -63.52 42.79 -109.78
C LEU A 402 -64.22 44.16 -109.75
N LEU A 403 -63.75 45.11 -110.55
CA LEU A 403 -64.12 46.51 -110.50
C LEU A 403 -64.52 47.02 -111.89
N ASP A 404 -65.64 47.73 -111.97
CA ASP A 404 -66.04 48.49 -113.15
C ASP A 404 -65.65 49.97 -112.97
N PHE A 405 -64.87 50.48 -113.91
CA PHE A 405 -64.46 51.88 -113.95
C PHE A 405 -64.95 52.54 -115.25
N ASP A 406 -65.81 53.55 -115.11
CA ASP A 406 -66.28 54.34 -116.25
C ASP A 406 -65.43 55.60 -116.42
N ASP A 407 -64.50 55.56 -117.38
CA ASP A 407 -63.60 56.66 -117.75
C ASP A 407 -64.32 57.99 -118.05
N LYS A 408 -65.63 57.96 -118.38
CA LYS A 408 -66.41 59.17 -118.73
C LYS A 408 -67.07 59.82 -117.51
N THR A 409 -67.43 59.05 -116.49
CA THR A 409 -68.10 59.54 -115.28
C THR A 409 -67.17 59.58 -114.07
N GLY A 410 -66.01 58.92 -114.14
CA GLY A 410 -65.07 58.79 -113.04
C GLY A 410 -65.61 57.94 -111.87
N LEU A 411 -66.73 57.26 -112.07
CA LEU A 411 -67.33 56.39 -111.06
C LEU A 411 -66.61 55.04 -111.03
N LEU A 412 -66.28 54.61 -109.82
CA LEU A 412 -65.71 53.31 -109.52
C LEU A 412 -66.73 52.48 -108.75
N THR A 413 -67.18 51.39 -109.35
CA THR A 413 -68.13 50.47 -108.72
C THR A 413 -67.57 49.06 -108.75
N MET A 414 -67.79 48.29 -107.68
CA MET A 414 -67.48 46.87 -107.71
C MET A 414 -68.45 46.16 -108.67
N ASN A 415 -67.94 45.21 -109.45
CA ASN A 415 -68.75 44.41 -110.37
C ASN A 415 -69.94 43.79 -109.59
N GLU A 416 -71.14 43.86 -110.16
CA GLU A 416 -72.41 43.56 -109.51
C GLU A 416 -72.44 42.17 -108.86
N ASP A 417 -71.80 41.18 -109.49
CA ASP A 417 -71.72 39.80 -108.97
C ASP A 417 -70.93 39.72 -107.66
N TYR A 418 -69.85 40.51 -107.55
CA TYR A 418 -69.04 40.57 -106.33
C TYR A 418 -69.62 41.54 -105.29
N ALA A 419 -70.31 42.59 -105.72
CA ALA A 419 -70.97 43.52 -104.84
C ALA A 419 -72.03 42.83 -103.97
N VAL A 420 -72.76 41.84 -104.52
CA VAL A 420 -73.74 41.05 -103.76
C VAL A 420 -73.05 40.14 -102.74
N ILE A 421 -71.96 39.47 -103.13
CA ILE A 421 -71.22 38.53 -102.27
C ILE A 421 -70.51 39.27 -101.12
N LEU A 422 -69.93 40.43 -101.43
CA LEU A 422 -69.22 41.30 -100.48
C LEU A 422 -70.15 42.32 -99.81
N SER A 423 -71.47 42.05 -99.77
CA SER A 423 -72.43 42.83 -98.98
C SER A 423 -72.73 42.17 -97.64
N GLY A 424 -72.96 42.96 -96.59
CA GLY A 424 -73.36 42.48 -95.26
C GLY A 424 -72.23 41.84 -94.45
N SER A 425 -72.51 40.72 -93.76
CA SER A 425 -71.61 40.11 -92.77
C SER A 425 -70.29 39.60 -93.38
N VAL A 426 -70.31 39.21 -94.65
CA VAL A 426 -69.11 38.75 -95.39
C VAL A 426 -68.18 39.93 -95.68
N ALA A 427 -68.72 41.13 -95.92
CA ALA A 427 -67.95 42.36 -96.09
C ALA A 427 -67.10 42.67 -94.85
N ILE A 428 -67.68 42.47 -93.66
CA ILE A 428 -67.00 42.73 -92.38
C ILE A 428 -65.84 41.75 -92.20
N LEU A 429 -66.08 40.46 -92.39
CA LEU A 429 -65.03 39.44 -92.29
C LEU A 429 -63.94 39.64 -93.35
N PHE A 430 -64.31 40.01 -94.57
CA PHE A 430 -63.34 40.30 -95.63
C PHE A 430 -62.52 41.55 -95.35
N THR A 431 -63.13 42.58 -94.76
CA THR A 431 -62.44 43.81 -94.33
C THR A 431 -61.48 43.53 -93.17
N GLU A 432 -61.88 42.69 -92.21
CA GLU A 432 -61.01 42.22 -91.12
C GLU A 432 -59.85 41.37 -91.66
N LEU A 433 -60.10 40.53 -92.67
CA LEU A 433 -59.06 39.70 -93.28
C LEU A 433 -58.08 40.52 -94.12
N LEU A 434 -58.57 41.59 -94.79
CA LEU A 434 -57.71 42.60 -95.39
C LEU A 434 -56.86 43.35 -94.35
N ALA A 435 -57.34 43.49 -93.09
CA ALA A 435 -56.63 44.16 -92.00
C ALA A 435 -55.62 43.26 -91.27
N LEU A 436 -55.85 41.95 -91.21
CA LEU A 436 -54.93 40.98 -90.61
C LEU A 436 -53.58 40.86 -91.36
N GLY A 437 -53.52 41.32 -92.61
CA GLY A 437 -52.26 41.43 -93.38
C GLY A 437 -51.47 42.72 -93.17
N ASP A 438 -51.91 43.63 -92.29
CA ASP A 438 -51.24 44.90 -91.98
C ASP A 438 -50.33 44.83 -90.72
N GLU A 439 -50.15 43.66 -90.10
CA GLU A 439 -49.14 43.45 -89.06
C GLU A 439 -47.73 43.26 -89.66
N PRO A 440 -46.67 43.89 -89.12
CA PRO A 440 -45.32 43.91 -89.69
C PRO A 440 -44.59 42.57 -89.69
#